data_AF-A0A8J7SHN2-F1
#
_entry.id   AF-A0A8J7SHN2-F1
#
_cell.length_a   1.000
_cell.length_b   1.000
_cell.length_c   1.000
_cell.angle_alpha   90.00
_cell.angle_beta   90.00
_cell.angle_gamma   90.00
#
_symmetry.space_group_name_H-M   'P 1'
#
loop_
_entity.id
_entity.type
_entity.pdbx_description
1 polymer ?
#
loop_
_entity_poly.entity_id
_entity_poly.type
_entity_poly.pdbx_seq_one_letter_code
_entity_poly.pdbx_strand_id
1 'polypeptide(L)' 'MITKPSQFAPPRIDPRHRIADDCLYTTDEVAALLRVTRRTLERWRREGKGPRVTRLWDGGRPLYRGKHLLEALEASSHAA' A
#
# COMPACT_ATOMS: atom_id res chain seq x y z
N MET A 1 6.38 -22.76 -21.03
CA MET A 1 5.63 -22.50 -19.78
C MET A 1 5.01 -21.12 -19.89
N ILE A 2 3.68 -21.02 -20.04
CA ILE A 2 2.98 -19.74 -20.23
C ILE A 2 2.60 -19.20 -18.86
N THR A 3 3.36 -18.23 -18.34
CA THR A 3 2.98 -17.49 -17.15
C THR A 3 1.75 -16.66 -17.51
N LYS A 4 0.57 -17.06 -17.02
CA LYS A 4 -0.68 -16.31 -17.21
C LYS A 4 -0.46 -14.84 -16.84
N PRO A 5 -0.79 -13.86 -17.70
CA PRO A 5 -0.82 -12.47 -17.27
C PRO A 5 -1.88 -12.35 -16.17
N SER A 6 -1.45 -11.86 -15.01
CA SER A 6 -2.30 -11.61 -13.84
C SER A 6 -3.57 -10.88 -14.27
N GLN A 7 -4.71 -11.57 -14.27
CA GLN A 7 -6.03 -11.02 -14.59
C GLN A 7 -6.50 -9.94 -13.60
N PHE A 8 -5.74 -9.69 -12.53
CA PHE A 8 -5.95 -8.56 -11.65
C PHE A 8 -5.38 -7.31 -12.33
N ALA A 9 -6.10 -6.79 -13.32
CA ALA A 9 -5.91 -5.40 -13.73
C ALA A 9 -6.05 -4.57 -12.45
N PRO A 10 -5.03 -3.78 -12.05
CA PRO A 10 -5.18 -2.94 -10.87
C PRO A 10 -6.42 -2.08 -11.08
N PRO A 11 -7.28 -1.91 -10.06
CA PRO A 11 -8.38 -0.95 -10.16
C PRO A 11 -7.76 0.35 -10.65
N ARG A 12 -8.19 0.83 -11.83
CA ARG A 12 -7.78 2.13 -12.35
C ARG A 12 -8.05 3.10 -11.21
N ILE A 13 -6.98 3.61 -10.60
CA ILE A 13 -7.09 4.49 -9.43
C ILE A 13 -7.83 5.72 -9.94
N ASP A 14 -9.14 5.76 -9.69
CA ASP A 14 -10.00 6.85 -10.07
C ASP A 14 -9.45 8.14 -9.45
N PRO A 15 -9.36 9.26 -10.19
CA PRO A 15 -8.81 10.52 -9.70
C PRO A 15 -9.58 11.14 -8.51
N ARG A 16 -10.69 10.53 -8.07
CA ARG A 16 -11.43 10.87 -6.84
C ARG A 16 -11.06 9.98 -5.64
N HIS A 17 -9.97 9.20 -5.71
CA HIS A 17 -9.62 8.14 -4.76
C HIS A 17 -9.59 8.58 -3.28
N ARG A 18 -10.70 8.36 -2.57
CA ARG A 18 -10.66 8.13 -1.13
C ARG A 18 -10.02 6.76 -0.91
N ILE A 19 -9.01 6.68 -0.06
CA ILE A 19 -8.51 5.40 0.44
C ILE A 19 -9.67 4.72 1.17
N ALA A 20 -10.18 3.60 0.64
CA ALA A 20 -11.22 2.82 1.30
C ALA A 20 -10.62 2.00 2.44
N ASP A 21 -11.20 2.11 3.65
CA ASP A 21 -10.70 1.54 4.91
C ASP A 21 -10.48 0.02 4.85
N ASP A 22 -11.44 -0.70 4.26
CA ASP A 22 -11.48 -2.16 4.23
C ASP A 22 -10.75 -2.79 3.03
N CYS A 23 -10.21 -1.98 2.12
CA CYS A 23 -9.49 -2.49 0.96
C CYS A 23 -8.02 -2.82 1.28
N LEU A 24 -7.49 -3.84 0.60
CA LEU A 24 -6.07 -4.16 0.59
C LEU A 24 -5.42 -3.61 -0.68
N TYR A 25 -4.30 -2.92 -0.48
CA TYR A 25 -3.51 -2.30 -1.53
C TYR A 25 -2.13 -2.97 -1.59
N THR A 26 -1.61 -3.12 -2.80
CA THR A 26 -0.26 -3.56 -3.10
C THR A 26 0.74 -2.44 -2.85
N THR A 27 2.03 -2.78 -2.77
CA THR A 27 3.10 -1.77 -2.64
C THR A 27 3.09 -0.77 -3.80
N ASP A 28 2.78 -1.19 -5.03
CA ASP A 28 2.72 -0.30 -6.19
C ASP A 28 1.54 0.68 -6.08
N GLU A 29 0.36 0.20 -5.66
CA GLU A 29 -0.81 1.06 -5.46
C GLU A 29 -0.56 2.07 -4.34
N VAL A 30 0.03 1.65 -3.21
CA VAL A 30 0.38 2.56 -2.11
C VAL A 30 1.42 3.59 -2.54
N ALA A 31 2.40 3.18 -3.34
CA ALA A 31 3.40 4.10 -3.89
C ALA A 31 2.74 5.19 -4.75
N ALA A 32 1.78 4.80 -5.59
CA ALA A 32 1.01 5.75 -6.39
C ALA A 32 0.12 6.66 -5.53
N LEU A 33 -0.59 6.10 -4.54
CA LEU A 33 -1.48 6.86 -3.64
C LEU A 33 -0.71 7.89 -2.81
N LEU A 34 0.42 7.51 -2.23
CA LEU A 34 1.25 8.38 -1.38
C LEU A 34 2.24 9.23 -2.19
N ARG A 35 2.30 9.05 -3.52
CA ARG A 35 3.27 9.71 -4.42
C ARG A 35 4.73 9.52 -3.97
N VAL A 36 5.07 8.31 -3.54
CA VAL A 36 6.44 7.93 -3.17
C VAL A 36 6.93 6.77 -4.03
N THR A 37 8.23 6.51 -4.01
CA THR A 37 8.76 5.33 -4.71
C THR A 37 8.50 4.05 -3.90
N ARG A 38 8.41 2.90 -4.57
CA ARG A 38 8.41 1.59 -3.90
C ARG A 38 9.59 1.43 -2.94
N ARG A 39 10.77 1.89 -3.35
CA ARG A 39 12.03 1.85 -2.58
C ARG A 39 11.87 2.56 -1.23
N THR A 40 11.14 3.69 -1.22
CA THR A 40 10.81 4.42 0.00
C THR A 40 9.95 3.58 0.93
N LEU A 41 8.90 2.93 0.41
CA LEU A 41 8.03 2.05 1.20
C LEU A 41 8.76 0.82 1.75
N GLU A 42 9.64 0.22 0.96
CA GLU A 42 10.52 -0.86 1.40
C GLU A 42 11.44 -0.42 2.54
N ARG A 43 12.05 0.76 2.40
CA ARG A 43 12.91 1.35 3.44
C ARG A 43 12.13 1.59 4.72
N TRP A 44 10.96 2.23 4.66
CA TRP A 44 10.11 2.46 5.83
C TRP A 44 9.75 1.17 6.54
N ARG A 45 9.38 0.13 5.78
CA ARG A 45 9.10 -1.20 6.33
C ARG A 45 10.30 -1.78 7.08
N ARG A 46 11.51 -1.65 6.53
CA ARG A 46 12.75 -2.10 7.18
C ARG A 46 13.08 -1.31 8.44
N GLU A 47 12.76 -0.01 8.45
CA GLU A 47 12.96 0.87 9.60
C GLU A 47 11.81 0.79 10.63
N GLY A 48 10.78 -0.04 10.39
CA GLY A 48 9.61 -0.13 11.26
C GLY A 48 8.73 1.13 11.26
N LYS A 49 8.81 1.93 10.20
CA LYS A 49 8.07 3.20 10.03
C LYS A 49 6.94 3.08 9.01
N GLY A 50 6.05 4.06 9.04
CA GLY A 50 4.98 4.22 8.06
C GLY A 50 3.80 3.26 8.28
N PRO A 51 2.96 3.05 7.24
CA PRO A 51 1.74 2.27 7.39
C PRO A 51 2.01 0.79 7.69
N ARG A 52 1.15 0.21 8.53
CA ARG A 52 1.24 -1.21 8.91
C ARG A 52 1.01 -2.12 7.70
N VAL A 53 1.83 -3.16 7.63
CA VAL A 53 1.87 -4.13 6.55
C VAL A 53 1.15 -5.40 6.98
N THR A 54 0.35 -5.94 6.08
CA THR A 54 -0.33 -7.23 6.24
C THR A 54 0.19 -8.21 5.19
N ARG A 55 0.37 -9.47 5.58
CA ARG A 55 0.62 -10.60 4.67
C ARG A 55 -0.51 -11.60 4.87
N LEU A 56 -1.09 -12.10 3.78
CA LEU A 56 -2.20 -13.05 3.84
C LEU A 56 -1.73 -14.49 4.14
N TRP A 57 -0.46 -14.79 3.83
CA TRP A 57 0.20 -16.06 4.14
C TRP A 57 1.69 -15.81 4.38
N ASP A 58 2.37 -16.77 5.01
CA ASP A 58 3.80 -16.65 5.27
C ASP A 58 4.62 -16.62 3.96
N GLY A 59 5.60 -15.74 3.89
CA GLY A 59 6.34 -15.42 2.65
C GLY A 59 5.51 -14.70 1.57
N GLY A 60 4.24 -14.40 1.81
CA GLY A 60 3.38 -13.69 0.86
C GLY A 60 3.81 -12.25 0.59
N ARG A 61 3.37 -11.73 -0.56
CA ARG A 61 3.65 -10.33 -0.93
C ARG A 61 3.08 -9.38 0.12
N PRO A 62 3.78 -8.29 0.42
CA PRO A 62 3.25 -7.29 1.34
C PRO A 62 2.03 -6.58 0.75
N LEU A 63 1.00 -6.46 1.59
CA LEU A 63 -0.20 -5.67 1.33
C LEU A 63 -0.40 -4.64 2.45
N TYR A 64 -1.23 -3.64 2.16
CA TYR A 64 -1.52 -2.54 3.06
C TYR A 64 -3.03 -2.39 3.16
N ARG A 65 -3.56 -2.37 4.37
CA ARG A 65 -4.98 -2.09 4.58
C ARG A 65 -5.22 -0.59 4.53
N GLY A 66 -6.28 -0.15 3.85
CA GLY A 66 -6.61 1.26 3.71
C GLY A 66 -6.70 1.98 5.05
N LYS A 67 -7.29 1.34 6.06
CA LYS A 67 -7.31 1.83 7.44
C LYS A 67 -5.95 2.29 7.95
N HIS A 68 -4.95 1.43 7.84
CA HIS A 68 -3.61 1.71 8.34
C HIS A 68 -2.89 2.78 7.50
N LEU A 69 -3.26 2.93 6.22
CA LEU A 69 -2.75 4.04 5.39
C LEU A 69 -3.31 5.37 5.88
N LEU A 70 -4.60 5.44 6.19
CA LEU A 70 -5.26 6.63 6.73
C LEU A 70 -4.68 7.01 8.09
N GLU A 71 -4.56 6.06 9.01
CA GLU A 71 -3.95 6.26 10.33
C GLU A 71 -2.52 6.84 10.21
N ALA A 72 -1.72 6.34 9.27
CA ALA A 72 -0.35 6.82 9.05
C ALA A 72 -0.32 8.24 8.47
N LEU A 73 -1.26 8.59 7.58
CA LEU A 73 -1.40 9.94 7.03
C LEU A 73 -1.82 10.95 8.10
N GLU A 74 -2.78 10.58 8.95
CA GLU A 74 -3.21 11.38 10.09
C GLU A 74 -2.08 11.62 11.08
N ALA A 75 -1.33 10.57 11.45
CA ALA A 75 -0.18 10.67 12.33
C ALA A 75 0.93 11.58 11.76
N SER A 76 1.14 11.54 10.44
CA SER A 76 2.12 12.39 9.76
C SER A 76 1.68 13.85 9.70
N SER A 77 0.37 14.11 9.71
CA SER A 77 -0.21 15.47 9.69
C SER A 77 -0.18 16.15 11.07
N HIS A 78 -0.15 15.38 12.16
CA HIS A 78 -0.09 15.89 13.54
C HIS A 78 1.35 16.06 14.07
N ALA A 79 2.35 15.57 13.34
CA ALA A 79 3.76 15.67 13.72
C ALA A 79 4.46 16.93 13.14
N ALA A 80 3.69 17.92 12.69
CA ALA A 80 4.16 19.19 12.10
C ALA A 80 4.00 20.36 13.07
#